data_AF-A0A8T3CID6-F1
#
_entry.id   AF-A0A8T3CID6-F1
#
_cell.length_a   1.000
_cell.length_b   1.000
_cell.length_c   1.000
_cell.angle_alpha   90.00
_cell.angle_beta   90.00
_cell.angle_gamma   90.00
#
_symmetry.space_group_name_H-M   'P 1'
#
loop_
_entity.id
_entity.type
_entity.pdbx_description
1 polymer ?
#
loop_
_entity_poly.entity_id
_entity_poly.type
_entity_poly.pdbx_seq_one_letter_code
_entity_poly.pdbx_strand_id
1 'polypeptide(L)'
;MIICYKKPSANGNTVCKSENGKTVCEARCTAGWAFPGGKTSITSTCSQQPCKSFTPPSCSGCADNRGCKGNEVCKGGTCVAGCKANPCGRNTVCSTSNHVRKCACRSGWSGSNPVTGCNYRDLQWVSTSTIPANTVKSKSGHPVCRTKGEDGGLHGGWLYYTSGSYRCNYEYGWWEPNSRNYEVLVDPCGGKGVEWMSGAFWQNSVVVAKAVNWGINFYVCSAMDNKHIPGKLYLARNGWHCNVGYGGKGHKLASFHSLVQRPCY
;
A
#
# COMPACT_ATOMS: atom_id res chain seq x y z
N MET A 1 25.66 21.48 56.96
CA MET A 1 25.92 20.81 55.67
C MET A 1 25.17 21.57 54.59
N ILE A 2 25.85 22.46 53.87
CA ILE A 2 25.25 23.26 52.80
C ILE A 2 25.67 22.63 51.47
N ILE A 3 24.70 22.24 50.64
CA ILE A 3 24.96 21.83 49.25
C ILE A 3 24.43 22.91 48.31
N CYS A 4 25.28 23.37 47.40
CA CYS A 4 24.84 24.23 46.32
C CYS A 4 24.12 23.37 45.28
N TYR A 5 22.85 23.65 45.03
CA TYR A 5 22.08 22.96 44.00
C TYR A 5 21.41 23.94 43.05
N LYS A 6 21.19 23.50 41.82
CA LYS A 6 20.37 24.22 40.85
C LYS A 6 19.05 23.48 40.62
N LYS A 7 18.00 24.25 40.38
CA LYS A 7 16.72 23.73 39.87
C LYS A 7 16.87 23.42 38.37
N PRO A 8 16.25 22.36 37.83
CA PRO A 8 16.18 22.15 36.39
C PRO A 8 15.53 23.36 35.72
N SER A 9 16.09 23.77 34.58
CA SER A 9 15.76 25.04 33.91
C SER A 9 14.32 25.16 33.43
N ALA A 10 13.58 24.04 33.32
CA ALA A 10 12.16 23.98 32.96
C ALA A 10 11.54 22.66 33.45
N ASN A 11 10.23 22.67 33.73
CA ASN A 11 9.42 21.46 33.99
C ASN A 11 9.97 20.51 35.06
N GLY A 12 10.61 21.05 36.11
CA GLY A 12 11.15 20.23 37.20
C GLY A 12 11.43 21.01 38.48
N ASN A 13 11.74 20.27 39.53
CA ASN A 13 12.13 20.78 40.84
C ASN A 13 13.32 19.98 41.40
N THR A 14 13.98 20.55 42.41
CA THR A 14 15.03 19.88 43.19
C THR A 14 14.71 20.04 44.66
N VAL A 15 14.80 18.96 45.42
CA VAL A 15 14.67 18.96 46.88
C VAL A 15 15.90 18.30 47.49
N CYS A 16 16.59 19.01 48.38
CA CYS A 16 17.71 18.48 49.14
C CYS A 16 17.35 18.41 50.62
N LYS A 17 17.56 17.25 51.24
CA LYS A 17 17.30 17.00 52.66
C LYS A 17 18.48 16.29 53.32
N SER A 18 18.58 16.41 54.64
CA SER A 18 19.54 15.67 55.44
C SER A 18 18.85 14.43 56.02
N GLU A 19 19.32 13.23 55.68
CA GLU A 19 18.81 11.95 56.16
C GLU A 19 19.97 11.12 56.73
N ASN A 20 19.88 10.71 58.00
CA ASN A 20 20.89 9.88 58.68
C ASN A 20 22.32 10.40 58.54
N GLY A 21 22.52 11.72 58.68
CA GLY A 21 23.83 12.36 58.54
C GLY A 21 24.34 12.47 57.10
N LYS A 22 23.54 12.11 56.10
CA LYS A 22 23.85 12.26 54.66
C LYS A 22 22.98 13.34 54.04
N THR A 23 23.53 14.12 53.12
CA THR A 23 22.74 15.03 52.28
C THR A 23 22.25 14.28 51.04
N VAL A 24 20.94 14.19 50.87
CA VAL A 24 20.27 13.55 49.72
C VAL A 24 19.54 14.62 48.93
N CYS A 25 19.93 14.79 47.66
CA CYS A 25 19.27 15.69 46.73
C CYS A 25 18.57 14.90 45.64
N GLU A 26 17.29 15.14 45.45
CA GLU A 26 16.49 14.55 44.39
C GLU A 26 15.97 15.65 43.46
N ALA A 27 16.20 15.49 42.16
CA ALA A 27 15.57 16.30 41.13
C ALA A 27 14.46 15.50 40.46
N ARG A 28 13.29 16.10 40.27
CA ARG A 28 12.12 15.48 39.62
C ARG A 28 11.58 16.36 38.50
N CYS A 29 11.11 15.73 37.43
CA CYS A 29 10.37 16.40 36.37
C CYS A 29 8.87 16.40 36.66
N THR A 30 8.14 17.39 36.14
CA THR A 30 6.69 17.48 36.21
C THR A 30 6.03 16.42 35.30
N ALA A 31 4.74 16.16 35.52
CA ALA A 31 4.01 15.15 34.75
C ALA A 31 4.15 15.36 33.23
N GLY A 32 4.45 14.28 32.50
CA GLY A 32 4.73 14.30 31.06
C GLY A 32 6.20 14.53 30.70
N TRP A 33 7.00 15.14 31.57
CA TRP A 33 8.40 15.49 31.31
C TRP A 33 9.38 14.52 31.95
N ALA A 34 10.55 14.40 31.35
CA ALA A 34 11.66 13.59 31.84
C ALA A 34 12.99 14.27 31.57
N PHE A 35 14.04 13.82 32.24
CA PHE A 35 15.40 14.08 31.82
C PHE A 35 15.69 13.37 30.49
N PRO A 36 16.70 13.81 29.72
CA PRO A 36 17.20 13.07 28.57
C PRO A 36 17.43 11.59 28.93
N GLY A 37 16.89 10.68 28.14
CA GLY A 37 16.90 9.24 28.41
C GLY A 37 15.69 8.72 29.21
N GLY A 38 14.68 9.56 29.50
CA GLY A 38 13.37 9.13 29.97
C GLY A 38 13.23 8.95 31.49
N LYS A 39 14.26 9.26 32.28
CA LYS A 39 14.16 9.23 33.75
C LYS A 39 13.34 10.43 34.25
N THR A 40 12.38 10.18 35.14
CA THR A 40 11.54 11.24 35.76
C THR A 40 12.14 11.80 37.03
N SER A 41 13.03 11.07 37.70
CA SER A 41 13.79 11.55 38.84
C SER A 41 15.26 11.10 38.80
N ILE A 42 16.15 11.91 39.37
CA ILE A 42 17.54 11.54 39.64
C ILE A 42 17.91 11.96 41.06
N THR A 43 18.65 11.10 41.74
CA THR A 43 19.06 11.31 43.14
C THR A 43 20.57 11.31 43.26
N SER A 44 21.10 12.22 44.07
CA SER A 44 22.49 12.30 44.47
C SER A 44 22.59 12.24 45.99
N THR A 45 23.51 11.43 46.53
CA THR A 45 23.75 11.29 47.97
C THR A 45 25.19 11.65 48.29
N CYS A 46 25.39 12.45 49.33
CA CYS A 46 26.69 12.89 49.81
C CYS A 46 26.82 12.59 51.32
N SER A 47 27.88 11.87 51.69
CA SER A 47 28.15 11.45 53.09
C SER A 47 29.35 12.16 53.72
N GLN A 48 30.14 12.91 52.93
CA GLN A 48 31.37 13.59 53.39
C GLN A 48 31.36 15.05 52.92
N GLN A 49 31.67 15.98 53.83
CA GLN A 49 31.74 17.41 53.53
C GLN A 49 33.15 17.80 53.06
N PRO A 50 33.29 18.75 52.12
CA PRO A 50 32.23 19.50 51.45
C PRO A 50 31.58 18.70 50.30
N CYS A 51 30.26 18.80 50.16
CA CYS A 51 29.56 18.15 49.04
C CYS A 51 29.79 18.87 47.71
N LYS A 52 29.96 18.10 46.63
CA LYS A 52 29.95 18.64 45.27
C LYS A 52 28.57 19.21 44.93
N SER A 53 28.54 20.31 44.18
CA SER A 53 27.30 20.93 43.71
C SER A 53 26.45 19.96 42.89
N PHE A 54 25.15 19.92 43.16
CA PHE A 54 24.18 19.09 42.43
C PHE A 54 23.49 19.91 41.34
N THR A 55 23.86 19.63 40.08
CA THR A 55 23.34 20.34 38.90
C THR A 55 22.63 19.33 37.98
N PRO A 56 21.35 19.04 38.21
CA PRO A 56 20.59 18.13 37.36
C PRO A 56 20.44 18.70 35.94
N PRO A 57 20.36 17.85 34.89
CA PRO A 57 20.02 18.28 33.55
C PRO A 57 18.63 18.94 33.49
N SER A 58 18.32 19.61 32.38
CA SER A 58 16.96 20.12 32.13
C SER A 58 15.98 18.96 31.87
N CYS A 59 14.72 19.12 32.30
CA CYS A 59 13.62 18.22 31.93
C CYS A 59 13.15 18.49 30.49
N SER A 60 14.01 18.24 29.51
CA SER A 60 13.73 18.45 28.08
C SER A 60 13.31 17.18 27.34
N GLY A 61 13.40 16.01 27.99
CA GLY A 61 12.84 14.76 27.50
C GLY A 61 11.38 14.60 27.90
N CYS A 62 10.78 13.49 27.49
CA CYS A 62 9.39 13.16 27.82
C CYS A 62 9.32 11.87 28.63
N ALA A 63 8.38 11.80 29.56
CA ALA A 63 8.01 10.55 30.22
C ALA A 63 6.88 9.86 29.45
N ASP A 64 5.98 10.67 28.88
CA ASP A 64 4.85 10.24 28.07
C ASP A 64 4.42 11.36 27.10
N ASN A 65 3.37 11.11 26.32
CA ASN A 65 2.88 12.00 25.29
C ASN A 65 2.54 13.43 25.79
N ARG A 66 2.16 13.61 27.06
CA ARG A 66 1.81 14.92 27.62
C ARG A 66 2.99 15.90 27.62
N GLY A 67 4.22 15.39 27.62
CA GLY A 67 5.43 16.22 27.50
C GLY A 67 5.77 16.65 26.07
N CYS A 68 5.02 16.20 25.07
CA CYS A 68 5.29 16.46 23.66
C CYS A 68 4.23 17.36 23.02
N LYS A 69 4.52 17.87 21.82
CA LYS A 69 3.51 18.58 21.02
C LYS A 69 2.44 17.60 20.51
N GLY A 70 1.24 18.09 20.20
CA GLY A 70 0.12 17.24 19.75
C GLY A 70 0.38 16.43 18.47
N ASN A 71 1.38 16.79 17.66
CA ASN A 71 1.82 16.06 16.46
C ASN A 71 3.02 15.11 16.72
N GLU A 72 3.49 15.02 17.97
CA GLU A 72 4.60 14.19 18.41
C GLU A 72 4.12 13.10 19.37
N VAL A 73 4.95 12.09 19.59
CA VAL A 73 4.75 11.05 20.60
C VAL A 73 6.04 10.88 21.39
N CYS A 74 5.91 10.45 22.64
CA CYS A 74 7.07 10.13 23.45
C CYS A 74 7.60 8.74 23.12
N LYS A 75 8.83 8.65 22.60
CA LYS A 75 9.49 7.37 22.29
C LYS A 75 10.91 7.40 22.82
N GLY A 76 11.20 6.51 23.77
CA GLY A 76 12.55 6.41 24.38
C GLY A 76 13.01 7.69 25.06
N GLY A 77 12.08 8.40 25.73
CA GLY A 77 12.41 9.64 26.44
C GLY A 77 12.53 10.89 25.56
N THR A 78 12.23 10.78 24.26
CA THR A 78 12.32 11.88 23.29
C THR A 78 11.01 12.09 22.56
N CYS A 79 10.62 13.34 22.37
CA CYS A 79 9.48 13.70 21.53
C CYS A 79 9.85 13.55 20.05
N VAL A 80 9.13 12.67 19.36
CA VAL A 80 9.35 12.37 17.94
C VAL A 80 8.05 12.55 17.18
N ALA A 81 8.09 13.05 15.95
CA ALA A 81 6.89 13.17 15.13
C ALA A 81 6.16 11.82 15.02
N GLY A 82 4.85 11.78 15.28
CA GLY A 82 4.10 10.52 15.42
C GLY A 82 4.19 9.62 14.18
N CYS A 83 4.12 10.22 12.99
CA CYS A 83 4.30 9.52 11.72
C CYS A 83 5.69 8.96 11.48
N LYS A 84 6.73 9.56 12.08
CA LYS A 84 8.10 9.04 12.03
C LYS A 84 8.28 7.89 13.02
N ALA A 85 7.68 8.02 14.20
CA ALA A 85 7.73 7.02 15.25
C ALA A 85 7.01 5.72 14.88
N ASN A 86 5.90 5.85 14.15
CA ASN A 86 4.99 4.78 13.76
C ASN A 86 4.48 5.05 12.33
N PRO A 87 5.25 4.67 11.29
CA PRO A 87 4.87 4.93 9.90
C PRO A 87 3.61 4.17 9.49
N CYS A 88 2.89 4.71 8.51
CA CYS A 88 1.78 4.03 7.84
C CYS A 88 2.29 3.13 6.71
N GLY A 89 1.42 2.25 6.19
CA GLY A 89 1.77 1.37 5.08
C GLY A 89 1.96 2.11 3.75
N ARG A 90 2.34 1.37 2.71
CA ARG A 90 2.62 1.94 1.38
C ARG A 90 1.38 2.63 0.79
N ASN A 91 1.60 3.65 -0.03
CA ASN A 91 0.55 4.43 -0.73
C ASN A 91 -0.44 5.14 0.21
N THR A 92 0.05 5.59 1.36
CA THR A 92 -0.74 6.32 2.35
C THR A 92 -0.22 7.74 2.59
N VAL A 93 -1.08 8.54 3.21
CA VAL A 93 -0.73 9.80 3.87
C VAL A 93 -0.86 9.57 5.36
N CYS A 94 0.17 9.99 6.11
CA CYS A 94 0.16 9.95 7.56
C CYS A 94 -0.01 11.36 8.12
N SER A 95 -0.88 11.49 9.12
CA SER A 95 -0.96 12.67 9.97
C SER A 95 -0.91 12.26 11.44
N THR A 96 -0.55 13.17 12.33
CA THR A 96 -0.60 12.95 13.78
C THR A 96 -1.31 14.11 14.43
N SER A 97 -2.31 13.81 15.25
CA SER A 97 -2.99 14.80 16.09
C SER A 97 -3.36 14.17 17.42
N ASN A 98 -3.27 14.97 18.50
CA ASN A 98 -3.46 14.51 19.87
C ASN A 98 -2.64 13.24 20.19
N HIS A 99 -1.39 13.20 19.71
CA HIS A 99 -0.46 12.07 19.87
C HIS A 99 -0.92 10.76 19.22
N VAL A 100 -1.99 10.80 18.43
CA VAL A 100 -2.53 9.66 17.69
C VAL A 100 -2.19 9.83 16.22
N ARG A 101 -1.51 8.84 15.66
CA ARG A 101 -1.29 8.77 14.22
C ARG A 101 -2.60 8.39 13.51
N LYS A 102 -2.85 8.98 12.36
CA LYS A 102 -3.92 8.62 11.44
C LYS A 102 -3.32 8.30 10.08
N CYS A 103 -3.74 7.18 9.52
CA CYS A 103 -3.33 6.72 8.20
C CYS A 103 -4.53 6.78 7.26
N ALA A 104 -4.36 7.35 6.08
CA ALA A 104 -5.36 7.34 5.02
C ALA A 104 -4.71 6.95 3.69
N CYS A 105 -5.45 6.30 2.79
CA CYS A 105 -4.93 6.05 1.44
C CYS A 105 -4.66 7.38 0.74
N ARG A 106 -3.56 7.45 -0.02
CA ARG A 106 -3.36 8.55 -0.98
C ARG A 106 -4.51 8.54 -1.98
N SER A 107 -4.83 9.72 -2.52
CA SER A 107 -5.80 9.83 -3.62
C SER A 107 -5.50 8.79 -4.70
N GLY A 108 -6.54 8.20 -5.30
CA GLY A 108 -6.45 7.12 -6.29
C GLY A 108 -6.23 5.71 -5.73
N TRP A 109 -5.80 5.54 -4.47
CA TRP A 109 -5.57 4.22 -3.85
C TRP A 109 -6.72 3.83 -2.91
N SER A 110 -6.85 2.52 -2.65
CA SER A 110 -7.89 1.96 -1.77
C SER A 110 -7.35 0.86 -0.87
N GLY A 111 -8.01 0.65 0.27
CA GLY A 111 -7.69 -0.44 1.19
C GLY A 111 -8.53 -0.31 2.46
N SER A 112 -8.91 -1.43 3.05
CA SER A 112 -9.67 -1.47 4.31
C SER A 112 -8.82 -1.06 5.52
N ASN A 113 -7.49 -1.27 5.44
CA ASN A 113 -6.57 -0.94 6.52
C ASN A 113 -5.34 -0.15 6.02
N PRO A 114 -5.40 1.20 6.03
CA PRO A 114 -4.27 2.05 5.66
C PRO A 114 -3.04 1.90 6.58
N VAL A 115 -3.18 1.30 7.77
CA VAL A 115 -2.01 1.02 8.61
C VAL A 115 -1.07 0.02 7.94
N THR A 116 -1.62 -0.99 7.26
CA THR A 116 -0.86 -2.00 6.51
C THR A 116 -0.53 -1.56 5.09
N GLY A 117 -1.29 -0.61 4.55
CA GLY A 117 -1.06 -0.01 3.24
C GLY A 117 -2.30 -0.04 2.36
N CYS A 118 -2.21 0.64 1.21
CA CYS A 118 -3.28 0.70 0.23
C CYS A 118 -2.80 0.17 -1.13
N ASN A 119 -3.74 -0.46 -1.84
CA ASN A 119 -3.57 -1.08 -3.14
C ASN A 119 -4.47 -0.42 -4.19
N TYR A 120 -4.39 -0.89 -5.42
CA TYR A 120 -5.36 -0.56 -6.44
C TYR A 120 -6.76 -1.02 -6.01
N ARG A 121 -7.82 -0.44 -6.60
CA ARG A 121 -9.14 -1.04 -6.48
C ARG A 121 -9.18 -2.31 -7.33
N ASP A 122 -9.59 -3.42 -6.75
CA ASP A 122 -9.62 -4.70 -7.44
C ASP A 122 -10.54 -4.65 -8.65
N LEU A 123 -10.01 -5.03 -9.81
CA LEU A 123 -10.81 -5.27 -11.00
C LEU A 123 -11.69 -6.49 -10.78
N GLN A 124 -12.87 -6.48 -11.37
CA GLN A 124 -13.87 -7.53 -11.17
C GLN A 124 -14.14 -8.27 -12.47
N TRP A 125 -14.25 -9.58 -12.41
CA TRP A 125 -14.79 -10.41 -13.49
C TRP A 125 -16.27 -10.63 -13.21
N VAL A 126 -17.13 -10.18 -14.13
CA VAL A 126 -18.58 -10.17 -13.92
C VAL A 126 -19.25 -10.99 -15.02
N SER A 127 -19.97 -12.04 -14.62
CA SER A 127 -20.89 -12.76 -15.50
C SER A 127 -22.12 -11.89 -15.77
N THR A 128 -22.44 -11.64 -17.03
CA THR A 128 -23.52 -10.70 -17.39
C THR A 128 -24.10 -10.93 -18.78
N SER A 129 -25.41 -10.68 -18.92
CA SER A 129 -26.13 -10.62 -20.20
C SER A 129 -26.08 -9.23 -20.85
N THR A 130 -25.84 -8.17 -20.06
CA THR A 130 -25.79 -6.77 -20.50
C THR A 130 -24.46 -6.17 -20.10
N ILE A 131 -23.77 -5.49 -21.02
CA ILE A 131 -22.39 -5.04 -20.79
C ILE A 131 -22.36 -3.80 -19.88
N PRO A 132 -21.76 -3.87 -18.67
CA PRO A 132 -21.64 -2.72 -17.79
C PRO A 132 -20.90 -1.55 -18.46
N ALA A 133 -21.29 -0.31 -18.16
CA ALA A 133 -20.68 0.87 -18.74
C ALA A 133 -19.18 1.00 -18.43
N ASN A 134 -18.74 0.52 -17.26
CA ASN A 134 -17.36 0.51 -16.80
C ASN A 134 -16.59 -0.78 -17.17
N THR A 135 -17.06 -1.51 -18.17
CA THR A 135 -16.31 -2.64 -18.74
C THR A 135 -15.03 -2.13 -19.39
N VAL A 136 -13.91 -2.77 -19.09
CA VAL A 136 -12.61 -2.48 -19.69
C VAL A 136 -12.65 -2.85 -21.17
N LYS A 137 -12.25 -1.90 -22.01
CA LYS A 137 -12.21 -2.05 -23.47
C LYS A 137 -10.81 -1.80 -24.00
N SER A 138 -10.48 -2.44 -25.13
CA SER A 138 -9.27 -2.09 -25.90
C SER A 138 -9.37 -0.68 -26.51
N LYS A 139 -8.28 -0.21 -27.11
CA LYS A 139 -8.24 1.10 -27.80
C LYS A 139 -9.28 1.23 -28.92
N SER A 140 -9.66 0.12 -29.56
CA SER A 140 -10.73 0.08 -30.57
C SER A 140 -12.11 -0.22 -30.00
N GLY A 141 -12.27 -0.24 -28.67
CA GLY A 141 -13.57 -0.38 -28.01
C GLY A 141 -14.04 -1.82 -27.77
N HIS A 142 -13.22 -2.83 -28.04
CA HIS A 142 -13.58 -4.23 -27.81
C HIS A 142 -13.54 -4.57 -26.31
N PRO A 143 -14.66 -5.04 -25.71
CA PRO A 143 -14.68 -5.42 -24.30
C PRO A 143 -13.78 -6.61 -24.03
N VAL A 144 -12.98 -6.54 -22.97
CA VAL A 144 -12.16 -7.65 -22.48
C VAL A 144 -13.07 -8.66 -21.80
N CYS A 145 -12.98 -9.92 -22.23
CA CYS A 145 -13.73 -11.02 -21.66
C CYS A 145 -12.84 -12.21 -21.33
N ARG A 146 -13.37 -13.13 -20.54
CA ARG A 146 -12.83 -14.47 -20.39
C ARG A 146 -13.95 -15.51 -20.34
N THR A 147 -13.62 -16.74 -20.69
CA THR A 147 -14.55 -17.87 -20.66
C THR A 147 -13.80 -19.18 -20.38
N LYS A 148 -14.52 -20.20 -19.95
CA LYS A 148 -13.97 -21.55 -19.77
C LYS A 148 -13.89 -22.23 -21.14
N GLY A 149 -12.70 -22.62 -21.56
CA GLY A 149 -12.46 -23.34 -22.80
C GLY A 149 -12.70 -24.85 -22.68
N GLU A 150 -12.50 -25.55 -23.79
CA GLU A 150 -12.66 -27.01 -23.90
C GLU A 150 -11.70 -27.79 -23.00
N ASP A 151 -10.54 -27.21 -22.68
CA ASP A 151 -9.56 -27.75 -21.73
C ASP A 151 -9.95 -27.53 -20.26
N GLY A 152 -11.12 -26.93 -20.01
CA GLY A 152 -11.60 -26.55 -18.70
C GLY A 152 -10.86 -25.38 -18.07
N GLY A 153 -9.88 -24.78 -18.76
CA GLY A 153 -9.16 -23.59 -18.33
C GLY A 153 -9.90 -22.31 -18.69
N LEU A 154 -9.62 -21.22 -17.96
CA LEU A 154 -10.07 -19.89 -18.39
C LEU A 154 -9.18 -19.40 -19.54
N HIS A 155 -9.81 -18.81 -20.56
CA HIS A 155 -9.13 -18.16 -21.67
C HIS A 155 -9.65 -16.74 -21.83
N GLY A 156 -8.71 -15.83 -22.04
CA GLY A 156 -8.97 -14.42 -22.25
C GLY A 156 -9.12 -14.07 -23.71
N GLY A 157 -9.97 -13.08 -23.99
CA GLY A 157 -10.17 -12.58 -25.34
C GLY A 157 -11.13 -11.41 -25.36
N TRP A 158 -11.98 -11.36 -26.37
CA TRP A 158 -12.76 -10.19 -26.68
C TRP A 158 -14.22 -10.50 -26.96
N LEU A 159 -15.08 -9.58 -26.53
CA LEU A 159 -16.51 -9.73 -26.70
C LEU A 159 -16.96 -9.20 -28.07
N TYR A 160 -17.70 -10.03 -28.80
CA TYR A 160 -18.27 -9.69 -30.10
C TYR A 160 -19.77 -9.97 -30.10
N TYR A 161 -20.54 -9.04 -30.66
CA TYR A 161 -21.98 -9.21 -30.83
C TYR A 161 -22.27 -9.79 -32.21
N THR A 162 -22.93 -10.94 -32.26
CA THR A 162 -23.35 -11.55 -33.52
C THR A 162 -24.59 -12.40 -33.33
N SER A 163 -25.46 -12.46 -34.34
CA SER A 163 -26.65 -13.32 -34.31
C SER A 163 -27.52 -13.10 -33.05
N GLY A 164 -27.73 -11.83 -32.68
CA GLY A 164 -28.60 -11.45 -31.56
C GLY A 164 -28.02 -11.64 -30.15
N SER A 165 -26.74 -11.99 -30.00
CA SER A 165 -26.14 -12.22 -28.67
C SER A 165 -24.62 -11.97 -28.65
N TYR A 166 -24.11 -11.58 -27.48
CA TYR A 166 -22.68 -11.46 -27.23
C TYR A 166 -22.02 -12.82 -27.07
N ARG A 167 -20.79 -12.93 -27.57
CA ARG A 167 -19.92 -14.09 -27.41
C ARG A 167 -18.52 -13.63 -27.05
N CYS A 168 -17.90 -14.32 -26.12
CA CYS A 168 -16.48 -14.14 -25.82
C CYS A 168 -15.67 -15.02 -26.77
N ASN A 169 -14.95 -14.39 -27.70
CA ASN A 169 -14.01 -15.06 -28.60
C ASN A 169 -12.63 -15.08 -27.96
N TYR A 170 -11.93 -16.19 -28.06
CA TYR A 170 -10.60 -16.35 -27.47
C TYR A 170 -9.71 -17.17 -28.39
N GLU A 171 -8.39 -17.10 -28.19
CA GLU A 171 -7.46 -17.97 -28.89
C GLU A 171 -7.27 -19.27 -28.11
N TYR A 172 -7.42 -20.40 -28.80
CA TYR A 172 -6.98 -21.70 -28.31
C TYR A 172 -6.61 -22.62 -29.46
N GLY A 173 -5.41 -23.20 -29.39
CA GLY A 173 -4.96 -24.20 -30.35
C GLY A 173 -4.90 -23.69 -31.80
N TRP A 174 -4.58 -22.41 -32.02
CA TRP A 174 -4.57 -21.76 -33.34
C TRP A 174 -5.94 -21.48 -33.97
N TRP A 175 -7.02 -21.65 -33.20
CA TRP A 175 -8.38 -21.33 -33.61
C TRP A 175 -8.95 -20.16 -32.80
N GLU A 176 -10.09 -19.64 -33.25
CA GLU A 176 -10.91 -18.68 -32.49
C GLU A 176 -12.23 -19.35 -32.04
N PRO A 177 -12.22 -20.18 -30.98
CA PRO A 177 -13.46 -20.62 -30.39
C PRO A 177 -14.19 -19.45 -29.71
N ASN A 178 -15.47 -19.65 -29.44
CA ASN A 178 -16.29 -18.66 -28.76
C ASN A 178 -17.30 -19.30 -27.82
N SER A 179 -17.74 -18.53 -26.82
CA SER A 179 -18.71 -18.98 -25.82
C SER A 179 -19.70 -17.88 -25.45
N ARG A 180 -20.95 -18.28 -25.18
CA ARG A 180 -21.98 -17.40 -24.59
C ARG A 180 -21.90 -17.33 -23.06
N ASN A 181 -21.15 -18.24 -22.43
CA ASN A 181 -20.92 -18.24 -20.99
C ASN A 181 -19.59 -17.56 -20.72
N TYR A 182 -19.61 -16.28 -20.38
CA TYR A 182 -18.41 -15.47 -20.22
C TYR A 182 -18.51 -14.54 -19.03
N GLU A 183 -17.35 -14.03 -18.61
CA GLU A 183 -17.22 -12.89 -17.71
C GLU A 183 -16.56 -11.74 -18.47
N VAL A 184 -16.96 -10.51 -18.17
CA VAL A 184 -16.27 -9.30 -18.64
C VAL A 184 -15.44 -8.69 -17.53
N LEU A 185 -14.33 -8.04 -17.91
CA LEU A 185 -13.49 -7.33 -16.96
C LEU A 185 -14.07 -5.94 -16.69
N VAL A 186 -14.32 -5.63 -15.43
CA VAL A 186 -14.94 -4.39 -14.96
C VAL A 186 -13.95 -3.59 -14.14
N ASP A 187 -13.81 -2.31 -14.47
CA ASP A 187 -13.00 -1.36 -13.70
C ASP A 187 -13.89 -0.55 -12.75
N PRO A 188 -13.77 -0.71 -11.42
CA PRO A 188 -14.53 0.07 -10.45
C PRO A 188 -14.13 1.57 -10.43
N CYS A 189 -13.03 1.94 -11.08
CA CYS A 189 -12.62 3.33 -11.27
C CYS A 189 -13.22 3.98 -12.55
N GLY A 190 -14.07 3.27 -13.31
CA GLY A 190 -14.72 3.84 -14.49
C GLY A 190 -13.79 4.12 -15.67
N GLY A 191 -12.75 3.32 -15.87
CA GLY A 191 -11.76 3.45 -16.94
C GLY A 191 -10.44 4.11 -16.50
N LYS A 192 -10.36 4.59 -15.26
CA LYS A 192 -9.18 5.23 -14.67
C LYS A 192 -8.26 4.26 -13.92
N GLY A 193 -8.75 3.06 -13.62
CA GLY A 193 -8.06 2.04 -12.83
C GLY A 193 -7.18 1.13 -13.66
N VAL A 194 -7.07 1.38 -14.97
CA VAL A 194 -6.29 0.58 -15.90
C VAL A 194 -5.64 1.44 -16.98
N GLU A 195 -4.57 0.93 -17.57
CA GLU A 195 -3.90 1.56 -18.71
C GLU A 195 -3.37 0.50 -19.68
N TRP A 196 -3.41 0.79 -20.98
CA TRP A 196 -2.79 -0.01 -22.02
C TRP A 196 -1.36 0.45 -22.29
N MET A 197 -0.39 -0.34 -21.83
CA MET A 197 1.04 -0.07 -21.98
C MET A 197 1.62 -0.81 -23.18
N SER A 198 2.59 -0.19 -23.87
CA SER A 198 3.30 -0.86 -24.96
C SER A 198 4.27 -1.93 -24.45
N GLY A 199 4.29 -3.10 -25.10
CA GLY A 199 5.28 -4.14 -24.84
C GLY A 199 4.95 -5.08 -23.67
N ALA A 200 6.00 -5.75 -23.19
CA ALA A 200 5.95 -6.96 -22.34
C ALA A 200 5.40 -6.76 -20.92
N PHE A 201 5.47 -7.82 -20.11
CA PHE A 201 4.93 -7.88 -18.76
C PHE A 201 5.40 -6.75 -17.83
N TRP A 202 4.43 -6.19 -17.12
CA TRP A 202 4.62 -5.26 -16.01
C TRP A 202 4.22 -5.93 -14.68
N GLN A 203 4.83 -5.51 -13.57
CA GLN A 203 4.54 -6.08 -12.25
C GLN A 203 3.05 -6.00 -11.84
N ASN A 204 2.33 -5.02 -12.38
CA ASN A 204 0.90 -4.76 -12.18
C ASN A 204 0.04 -5.17 -13.40
N SER A 205 0.50 -6.13 -14.22
CA SER A 205 -0.30 -6.65 -15.34
C SER A 205 -1.55 -7.37 -14.85
N VAL A 206 -2.67 -7.15 -15.53
CA VAL A 206 -3.96 -7.75 -15.16
C VAL A 206 -3.97 -9.22 -15.54
N VAL A 207 -4.18 -10.10 -14.56
CA VAL A 207 -4.30 -11.55 -14.77
C VAL A 207 -5.65 -11.85 -15.40
N VAL A 208 -5.65 -12.61 -16.50
CA VAL A 208 -6.88 -13.08 -17.17
C VAL A 208 -7.23 -14.50 -16.79
N ALA A 209 -6.22 -15.35 -16.65
CA ALA A 209 -6.40 -16.78 -16.40
C ALA A 209 -5.14 -17.37 -15.77
N LYS A 210 -5.27 -18.59 -15.24
CA LYS A 210 -4.16 -19.41 -14.77
C LYS A 210 -4.21 -20.75 -15.49
N ALA A 211 -3.08 -21.19 -16.04
CA ALA A 211 -2.98 -22.46 -16.75
C ALA A 211 -3.32 -23.63 -15.81
N VAL A 212 -4.21 -24.52 -16.26
CA VAL A 212 -4.74 -25.64 -15.45
C VAL A 212 -3.63 -26.55 -14.93
N ASN A 213 -2.67 -26.92 -15.79
CA ASN A 213 -1.67 -27.94 -15.47
C ASN A 213 -0.34 -27.39 -14.92
N TRP A 214 -0.06 -26.10 -15.11
CA TRP A 214 1.26 -25.52 -14.79
C TRP A 214 1.21 -24.39 -13.76
N GLY A 215 0.01 -23.92 -13.40
CA GLY A 215 -0.16 -22.82 -12.45
C GLY A 215 0.44 -21.49 -12.92
N ILE A 216 0.74 -21.35 -14.22
CA ILE A 216 1.30 -20.13 -14.82
C ILE A 216 0.17 -19.14 -15.06
N ASN A 217 0.39 -17.89 -14.65
CA ASN A 217 -0.55 -16.80 -14.94
C ASN A 217 -0.45 -16.37 -16.40
N PHE A 218 -1.60 -16.16 -17.00
CA PHE A 218 -1.77 -15.44 -18.23
C PHE A 218 -2.30 -14.04 -17.94
N TYR A 219 -1.90 -13.07 -18.75
CA TYR A 219 -2.28 -11.67 -18.55
C TYR A 219 -3.10 -11.14 -19.72
N VAL A 220 -3.84 -10.06 -19.50
CA VAL A 220 -4.59 -9.39 -20.57
C VAL A 220 -3.62 -8.63 -21.47
N CYS A 221 -3.72 -8.87 -22.77
CA CYS A 221 -3.06 -8.06 -23.80
C CYS A 221 -4.04 -7.67 -24.91
N SER A 222 -3.57 -6.86 -25.84
CA SER A 222 -4.27 -6.50 -27.07
C SER A 222 -3.28 -6.39 -28.22
N ALA A 223 -3.72 -6.74 -29.43
CA ALA A 223 -2.95 -6.48 -30.64
C ALA A 223 -2.52 -5.00 -30.76
N MET A 224 -1.34 -4.76 -31.35
CA MET A 224 -0.86 -3.45 -31.80
C MET A 224 -1.11 -3.28 -33.30
N ASP A 225 -2.36 -3.44 -33.70
CA ASP A 225 -2.84 -3.17 -35.04
C ASP A 225 -4.06 -2.24 -34.97
N ASN A 226 -4.67 -1.90 -36.10
CA ASN A 226 -5.84 -1.02 -36.11
C ASN A 226 -7.07 -1.63 -35.41
N LYS A 227 -7.09 -2.95 -35.18
CA LYS A 227 -8.22 -3.65 -34.56
C LYS A 227 -8.10 -3.70 -33.05
N HIS A 228 -6.89 -3.71 -32.50
CA HIS A 228 -6.63 -3.80 -31.06
C HIS A 228 -7.46 -4.92 -30.42
N ILE A 229 -7.37 -6.13 -30.98
CA ILE A 229 -8.12 -7.29 -30.47
C ILE A 229 -7.52 -7.74 -29.13
N PRO A 230 -8.30 -7.76 -28.03
CA PRO A 230 -7.87 -8.35 -26.77
C PRO A 230 -7.54 -9.84 -26.87
N GLY A 231 -6.59 -10.28 -26.05
CA GLY A 231 -6.19 -11.67 -25.96
C GLY A 231 -5.39 -11.99 -24.71
N LYS A 232 -4.53 -13.00 -24.84
CA LYS A 232 -3.82 -13.61 -23.73
C LYS A 232 -2.30 -13.49 -23.88
N LEU A 233 -1.68 -12.80 -22.94
CA LEU A 233 -0.23 -12.64 -22.84
C LEU A 233 0.38 -13.81 -22.07
N TYR A 234 1.44 -14.37 -22.61
CA TYR A 234 2.21 -15.44 -22.01
C TYR A 234 3.68 -15.32 -22.36
N LEU A 235 4.52 -16.00 -21.57
CA LEU A 235 5.95 -16.09 -21.81
C LEU A 235 6.26 -17.37 -22.61
N ALA A 236 6.83 -17.19 -23.79
CA ALA A 236 7.38 -18.27 -24.62
C ALA A 236 8.92 -18.30 -24.51
N ARG A 237 9.56 -19.33 -25.09
CA ARG A 237 11.04 -19.46 -25.09
C ARG A 237 11.75 -18.25 -25.71
N ASN A 238 11.14 -17.62 -26.70
CA ASN A 238 11.67 -16.46 -27.42
C ASN A 238 11.07 -15.13 -26.92
N GLY A 239 10.51 -15.10 -25.71
CA GLY A 239 9.99 -13.89 -25.06
C GLY A 239 8.47 -13.83 -24.96
N TRP A 240 7.96 -12.66 -24.60
CA TRP A 240 6.54 -12.41 -24.37
C TRP A 240 5.77 -12.33 -25.69
N HIS A 241 4.62 -12.98 -25.75
CA HIS A 241 3.74 -12.96 -26.92
C HIS A 241 2.29 -12.81 -26.50
N CYS A 242 1.52 -12.09 -27.32
CA CYS A 242 0.08 -11.96 -27.17
C CYS A 242 -0.62 -12.87 -28.17
N ASN A 243 -1.38 -13.86 -27.68
CA ASN A 243 -2.24 -14.67 -28.52
C ASN A 243 -3.63 -14.05 -28.60
N VAL A 244 -4.14 -13.86 -29.82
CA VAL A 244 -5.47 -13.29 -30.09
C VAL A 244 -6.24 -14.19 -31.06
N GLY A 245 -7.54 -14.35 -30.83
CA GLY A 245 -8.45 -15.03 -31.74
C GLY A 245 -9.17 -14.00 -32.59
N TYR A 246 -9.06 -14.10 -33.92
CA TYR A 246 -9.75 -13.19 -34.84
C TYR A 246 -9.90 -13.80 -36.24
N GLY A 247 -11.09 -13.68 -36.83
CA GLY A 247 -11.38 -14.16 -38.18
C GLY A 247 -11.39 -15.68 -38.29
N GLY A 248 -11.79 -16.37 -37.21
CA GLY A 248 -11.85 -17.83 -37.13
C GLY A 248 -10.51 -18.50 -36.85
N LYS A 249 -9.43 -17.73 -36.64
CA LYS A 249 -8.07 -18.25 -36.44
C LYS A 249 -7.38 -17.58 -35.25
N GLY A 250 -6.44 -18.31 -34.66
CA GLY A 250 -5.52 -17.79 -33.65
C GLY A 250 -4.31 -17.12 -34.28
N HIS A 251 -3.86 -16.03 -33.67
CA HIS A 251 -2.67 -15.26 -34.09
C HIS A 251 -1.74 -15.08 -32.91
N LYS A 252 -0.44 -15.30 -33.12
CA LYS A 252 0.61 -15.07 -32.14
C LYS A 252 1.35 -13.77 -32.48
N LEU A 253 1.25 -12.77 -31.63
CA LEU A 253 1.77 -11.43 -31.88
C LEU A 253 3.00 -11.14 -31.02
N ALA A 254 4.05 -10.61 -31.65
CA ALA A 254 5.24 -10.06 -30.98
C ALA A 254 5.08 -8.56 -30.63
N SER A 255 4.16 -7.87 -31.31
CA SER A 255 3.82 -6.46 -31.06
C SER A 255 2.43 -6.39 -30.44
N PHE A 256 2.34 -5.91 -29.20
CA PHE A 256 1.11 -5.91 -28.41
C PHE A 256 1.15 -4.87 -27.28
N HIS A 257 -0.04 -4.49 -26.83
CA HIS A 257 -0.24 -3.76 -25.59
C HIS A 257 -0.50 -4.73 -24.44
N SER A 258 0.02 -4.44 -23.26
CA SER A 258 -0.30 -5.12 -22.00
C SER A 258 -1.24 -4.25 -21.17
N LEU A 259 -2.30 -4.84 -20.61
CA LEU A 259 -3.18 -4.12 -19.69
C LEU A 259 -2.58 -4.14 -18.28
N VAL A 260 -2.39 -2.96 -17.70
CA VAL A 260 -1.86 -2.81 -16.35
C VAL A 260 -2.86 -2.10 -15.44
N GLN A 261 -2.86 -2.44 -14.16
CA GLN A 261 -3.72 -1.81 -13.16
C GLN A 261 -3.09 -0.50 -12.67
N ARG A 262 -3.92 0.54 -12.52
CA ARG A 262 -3.52 1.89 -12.08
C ARG A 262 -4.38 2.33 -10.88
N PRO A 263 -3.91 3.30 -10.09
CA PRO A 263 -4.77 3.95 -9.09
C PRO A 263 -5.86 4.77 -9.81
N CYS A 264 -7.03 4.93 -9.19
CA CYS A 264 -8.21 5.59 -9.76
C CYS A 264 -8.09 7.13 -9.87
N TYR A 265 -7.06 7.67 -10.53
CA TYR A 265 -6.89 9.13 -10.72
C TYR A 265 -7.85 9.70 -11.77
#